data_AF-A0AAV0TS10-F1
#
_entry.id   AF-A0AAV0TS10-F1
#
_cell.length_a   1.000
_cell.length_b   1.000
_cell.length_c   1.000
_cell.angle_alpha   90.00
_cell.angle_beta   90.00
_cell.angle_gamma   90.00
#
_symmetry.space_group_name_H-M   'P 1'
#
loop_
_entity.id
_entity.type
_entity.pdbx_description
1 polymer ?
#
loop_
_entity_poly.entity_id
_entity_poly.type
_entity_poly.pdbx_seq_one_letter_code
_entity_poly.pdbx_strand_id
1 'polypeptide(L)'
;MINDTLAWKALTEHAIEIKATHLRELLTDDTRNAAMRTEQEGIYLDFSRQNATTKTLDLLVELAEAAELPKKLQAITSGEHVNATEDRAVMHMALRAPKSQKIVVDGHDVVPDVHEVLESIRSFSDEVRAGSFVGATGKKLKNVISVGIGGSYLGPEFVFEALRHEPVAKAAAEGRNLRFLANVDPVDVARATSGLNPEETLVVVVSKTFTTAETMLNARTLRKWIVDDLTKKGSTKDDAVDRANIFGFWDWVGGRYSVTSAVGILPLALQYGFDVTEQFLAGAHAMDKHLLEAPLRSNLPVLMGLLGVWNSSFLGHSSRALLPYSQALQRFAAHIQQVDMESNGKRVSMEGVDLPFQAGEVNFGEPGTNGQHSFYQLIHQGRVVPCDFLGFCESQNPVELAGEPVSNHDELMSNFFAQPDALSRGKSLEDLKAENVPEHLRNHKLFPGNRPSISLLFKKLDAFSAGQLLALYEHRTVVQGSIWGINSFDQWGVELGKVLAKQVRAQLNASRTDKSSVKGFNSATTSMLEAYLAYKA
;
A
#
# COMPACT_ATOMS: atom_id res chain seq x y z
N MET A 1 -12.48 17.61 20.69
CA MET A 1 -11.70 16.79 19.72
C MET A 1 -10.62 16.03 20.48
N ILE A 2 -9.90 15.10 19.86
CA ILE A 2 -8.88 14.29 20.54
C ILE A 2 -7.79 15.14 21.21
N ASN A 3 -7.42 16.28 20.61
CA ASN A 3 -6.41 17.20 21.13
C ASN A 3 -6.80 17.91 22.44
N ASP A 4 -8.08 17.94 22.80
CA ASP A 4 -8.56 18.60 24.01
C ASP A 4 -8.51 17.67 25.24
N THR A 5 -8.37 16.36 25.00
CA THR A 5 -8.36 15.31 26.02
C THR A 5 -7.13 15.41 26.93
N LEU A 6 -7.24 14.87 28.15
CA LEU A 6 -6.12 14.78 29.07
C LEU A 6 -4.99 13.90 28.52
N ALA A 7 -5.33 12.79 27.85
CA ALA A 7 -4.35 11.89 27.24
C ALA A 7 -3.47 12.59 26.20
N TRP A 8 -4.06 13.41 25.33
CA TRP A 8 -3.28 14.19 24.35
C TRP A 8 -2.38 15.24 25.01
N LYS A 9 -2.89 15.95 26.03
CA LYS A 9 -2.10 16.94 26.79
C LYS A 9 -0.93 16.27 27.51
N ALA A 10 -1.16 15.12 28.14
CA ALA A 10 -0.12 14.34 28.79
C ALA A 10 0.98 13.90 27.82
N LEU A 11 0.63 13.46 26.61
CA LEU A 11 1.62 13.16 25.55
C LEU A 11 2.36 14.40 25.06
N THR A 12 1.68 15.56 24.98
CA THR A 12 2.30 16.82 24.60
C THR A 12 3.36 17.25 25.61
N GLU A 13 3.06 17.13 26.91
CA GLU A 13 4.01 17.39 28.00
C GLU A 13 5.15 16.36 27.99
N HIS A 14 4.82 15.07 27.86
CA HIS A 14 5.79 13.98 27.81
C HIS A 14 6.75 14.10 26.62
N ALA A 15 6.30 14.66 25.49
CA ALA A 15 7.16 14.91 24.34
C ALA A 15 8.29 15.92 24.64
N ILE A 16 8.09 16.83 25.60
CA ILE A 16 9.15 17.76 26.06
C ILE A 16 10.23 16.96 26.81
N GLU A 17 9.82 16.06 27.70
CA GLU A 17 10.74 15.15 28.42
C GLU A 17 11.53 14.28 27.43
N ILE A 18 10.85 13.66 26.47
CA ILE A 18 11.49 12.78 25.48
C ILE A 18 12.47 13.54 24.59
N LYS A 19 12.18 14.78 24.19
CA LYS A 19 13.09 15.62 23.38
C LYS A 19 14.41 15.94 24.09
N ALA A 20 14.46 15.83 25.42
CA ALA A 20 15.70 15.97 26.20
C ALA A 20 16.54 14.68 26.25
N THR A 21 16.03 13.55 25.74
CA THR A 21 16.72 12.27 25.69
C THR A 21 17.33 11.99 24.31
N HIS A 22 18.24 11.02 24.25
CA HIS A 22 18.76 10.51 22.99
C HIS A 22 18.66 8.99 22.91
N LEU A 23 18.31 8.44 21.74
CA LEU A 23 18.24 6.99 21.50
C LEU A 23 19.50 6.22 21.91
N ARG A 24 20.71 6.80 21.78
CA ARG A 24 21.95 6.14 22.23
C ARG A 24 21.96 5.83 23.73
N GLU A 25 21.27 6.65 24.53
CA GLU A 25 21.14 6.48 25.98
C GLU A 25 19.99 5.52 26.28
N LEU A 26 18.84 5.73 25.63
CA LEU A 26 17.65 4.87 25.81
C LEU A 26 17.92 3.41 25.45
N LEU A 27 18.79 3.15 24.46
CA LEU A 27 19.18 1.81 24.02
C LEU A 27 20.16 1.11 24.98
N THR A 28 20.68 1.79 26.01
CA THR A 28 21.50 1.14 27.06
C THR A 28 20.65 0.44 28.13
N ASP A 29 19.34 0.71 28.17
CA ASP A 29 18.40 0.06 29.07
C ASP A 29 17.82 -1.21 28.43
N ASP A 30 18.42 -2.36 28.73
CA ASP A 30 17.98 -3.66 28.24
C ASP A 30 16.55 -4.03 28.70
N THR A 31 16.10 -3.53 29.85
CA THR A 31 14.73 -3.78 30.34
C THR A 31 13.72 -3.04 29.47
N ARG A 32 13.99 -1.76 29.16
CA ARG A 32 13.20 -1.00 28.19
C ARG A 32 13.23 -1.67 26.82
N ASN A 33 14.40 -2.04 26.33
CA ASN A 33 14.55 -2.64 25.01
C ASN A 33 13.73 -3.92 24.87
N ALA A 34 13.77 -4.80 25.89
CA ALA A 34 12.95 -6.01 25.93
C ALA A 34 11.45 -5.71 25.95
N ALA A 35 11.02 -4.67 26.68
CA ALA A 35 9.62 -4.22 26.72
C ALA A 35 9.16 -3.52 25.42
N MET A 36 10.08 -3.15 24.54
CA MET A 36 9.81 -2.49 23.25
C MET A 36 10.01 -3.43 22.05
N ARG A 37 9.77 -4.72 22.28
CA ARG A 37 9.76 -5.79 21.29
C ARG A 37 8.53 -6.65 21.51
N THR A 38 7.95 -7.14 20.43
CA THR A 38 6.88 -8.13 20.50
C THR A 38 6.97 -9.07 19.30
N GLU A 39 6.56 -10.31 19.50
CA GLU A 39 6.44 -11.29 18.43
C GLU A 39 5.02 -11.83 18.44
N GLN A 40 4.30 -11.62 17.34
CA GLN A 40 2.90 -12.04 17.18
C GLN A 40 2.72 -12.52 15.75
N GLU A 41 1.92 -13.56 15.54
CA GLU A 41 1.62 -14.07 14.19
C GLU A 41 2.88 -14.41 13.35
N GLY A 42 3.99 -14.79 14.00
CA GLY A 42 5.28 -15.07 13.33
C GLY A 42 6.02 -13.83 12.81
N ILE A 43 5.64 -12.64 13.30
CA ILE A 43 6.22 -11.34 12.96
C ILE A 43 6.91 -10.79 14.19
N TYR A 44 8.22 -10.60 14.11
CA TYR A 44 8.99 -9.92 15.14
C TYR A 44 9.02 -8.42 14.87
N LEU A 45 8.47 -7.63 15.80
CA LEU A 45 8.48 -6.17 15.74
C LEU A 45 9.41 -5.63 16.84
N ASP A 46 10.52 -5.01 16.43
CA ASP A 46 11.37 -4.20 17.30
C ASP A 46 11.05 -2.71 17.08
N PHE A 47 10.60 -2.05 18.15
CA PHE A 47 10.32 -0.62 18.18
C PHE A 47 11.12 0.09 19.26
N SER A 48 12.18 -0.54 19.78
CA SER A 48 13.08 0.01 20.80
C SER A 48 13.86 1.24 20.31
N ARG A 49 13.98 1.39 18.98
CA ARG A 49 14.61 2.54 18.30
C ARG A 49 13.63 3.69 18.05
N GLN A 50 12.49 3.72 18.74
CA GLN A 50 11.61 4.88 18.80
C GLN A 50 12.03 5.83 19.91
N ASN A 51 11.91 7.15 19.68
CA ASN A 51 12.06 8.17 20.70
C ASN A 51 10.89 8.08 21.70
N ALA A 52 10.91 7.04 22.52
CA ALA A 52 9.82 6.65 23.40
C ALA A 52 10.37 5.80 24.56
N THR A 53 9.65 5.79 25.68
CA THR A 53 9.89 4.91 26.84
C THR A 53 8.66 4.04 27.09
N THR A 54 8.72 3.13 28.05
CA THR A 54 7.54 2.37 28.47
C THR A 54 6.41 3.30 28.94
N LYS A 55 6.74 4.40 29.66
CA LYS A 55 5.79 5.48 29.98
C LYS A 55 5.15 6.09 28.72
N THR A 56 5.92 6.30 27.64
CA THR A 56 5.33 6.76 26.36
C THR A 56 4.29 5.76 25.85
N LEU A 57 4.58 4.46 25.92
CA LEU A 57 3.64 3.42 25.45
C LEU A 57 2.37 3.38 26.30
N ASP A 58 2.48 3.53 27.63
CA ASP A 58 1.30 3.62 28.51
C ASP A 58 0.43 4.82 28.11
N LEU A 59 1.02 6.00 27.97
CA LEU A 59 0.31 7.21 27.55
C LEU A 59 -0.31 7.09 26.14
N LEU A 60 0.34 6.37 25.22
CA LEU A 60 -0.20 6.11 23.88
C LEU A 60 -1.40 5.15 23.93
N VAL A 61 -1.38 4.16 24.82
CA VAL A 61 -2.54 3.28 25.05
C VAL A 61 -3.69 4.06 25.69
N GLU A 62 -3.41 4.92 26.67
CA GLU A 62 -4.42 5.84 27.23
C GLU A 62 -5.01 6.76 26.15
N LEU A 63 -4.21 7.22 25.19
CA LEU A 63 -4.71 7.97 24.03
C LEU A 63 -5.64 7.13 23.15
N ALA A 64 -5.30 5.86 22.89
CA ALA A 64 -6.17 4.95 22.13
C ALA A 64 -7.51 4.72 22.83
N GLU A 65 -7.49 4.56 24.15
CA GLU A 65 -8.69 4.40 24.98
C GLU A 65 -9.53 5.69 24.95
N ALA A 66 -8.90 6.86 25.13
CA ALA A 66 -9.56 8.16 25.05
C ALA A 66 -10.15 8.46 23.66
N ALA A 67 -9.53 7.92 22.60
CA ALA A 67 -10.04 7.98 21.23
C ALA A 67 -11.13 6.94 20.94
N GLU A 68 -11.53 6.12 21.93
CA GLU A 68 -12.49 5.02 21.80
C GLU A 68 -12.11 4.01 20.70
N LEU A 69 -10.81 3.73 20.53
CA LEU A 69 -10.32 2.86 19.45
C LEU A 69 -10.99 1.47 19.44
N PRO A 70 -11.09 0.71 20.56
CA PRO A 70 -11.75 -0.59 20.54
C PRO A 70 -13.20 -0.53 20.06
N LYS A 71 -13.95 0.51 20.46
CA LYS A 71 -15.34 0.72 20.05
C LYS A 71 -15.44 1.06 18.57
N LYS A 72 -14.52 1.85 18.02
CA LYS A 72 -14.46 2.15 16.58
C LYS A 72 -14.14 0.91 15.75
N LEU A 73 -13.22 0.06 16.21
CA LEU A 73 -12.93 -1.24 15.56
C LEU A 73 -14.14 -2.19 15.63
N GLN A 74 -14.86 -2.19 16.75
CA GLN A 74 -16.12 -2.93 16.87
C GLN A 74 -17.19 -2.40 15.89
N ALA A 75 -17.32 -1.08 15.74
CA ALA A 75 -18.26 -0.47 14.78
C ALA A 75 -17.93 -0.83 13.32
N ILE A 76 -16.63 -0.87 12.97
CA ILE A 76 -16.18 -1.34 11.65
C ILE A 76 -16.64 -2.79 11.42
N THR A 77 -16.42 -3.67 12.40
CA THR A 77 -16.70 -5.11 12.25
C THR A 77 -18.16 -5.51 12.46
N SER A 78 -18.98 -4.63 13.04
CA SER A 78 -20.43 -4.80 13.16
C SER A 78 -21.21 -4.40 11.92
N GLY A 79 -20.54 -3.84 10.90
CA GLY A 79 -21.19 -3.36 9.68
C GLY A 79 -21.82 -1.98 9.80
N GLU A 80 -21.51 -1.23 10.87
CA GLU A 80 -21.99 0.15 11.00
C GLU A 80 -21.43 1.05 9.89
N HIS A 81 -22.17 2.10 9.58
CA HIS A 81 -21.82 3.07 8.55
C HIS A 81 -20.76 4.07 9.05
N VAL A 82 -19.57 3.55 9.34
CA VAL A 82 -18.43 4.31 9.86
C VAL A 82 -17.81 5.25 8.83
N ASN A 83 -18.04 5.03 7.53
CA ASN A 83 -17.77 6.02 6.50
C ASN A 83 -18.95 7.00 6.44
N ALA A 84 -19.03 7.88 7.44
CA ALA A 84 -20.20 8.72 7.68
C ALA A 84 -20.46 9.75 6.57
N THR A 85 -19.42 10.20 5.85
CA THR A 85 -19.58 11.22 4.78
C THR A 85 -20.16 10.64 3.49
N GLU A 86 -20.11 9.32 3.31
CA GLU A 86 -20.72 8.62 2.19
C GLU A 86 -21.88 7.70 2.61
N ASP A 87 -22.20 7.63 3.92
CA ASP A 87 -23.19 6.74 4.52
C ASP A 87 -22.97 5.26 4.11
N ARG A 88 -21.78 4.74 4.42
CA ARG A 88 -21.39 3.36 4.05
C ARG A 88 -20.71 2.60 5.17
N ALA A 89 -20.95 1.30 5.20
CA ALA A 89 -20.11 0.35 5.90
C ALA A 89 -18.68 0.30 5.30
N VAL A 90 -17.73 -0.21 6.09
CA VAL A 90 -16.35 -0.44 5.66
C VAL A 90 -15.97 -1.86 6.04
N MET A 91 -15.95 -2.76 5.07
CA MET A 91 -15.94 -4.19 5.40
C MET A 91 -14.94 -5.03 4.58
N HIS A 92 -13.77 -4.47 4.26
CA HIS A 92 -12.71 -5.20 3.54
C HIS A 92 -12.25 -6.48 4.26
N MET A 93 -12.43 -6.60 5.58
CA MET A 93 -12.17 -7.84 6.34
C MET A 93 -13.12 -8.99 5.93
N ALA A 94 -14.35 -8.71 5.48
CA ALA A 94 -15.26 -9.77 5.01
C ALA A 94 -14.76 -10.49 3.76
N LEU A 95 -13.95 -9.81 2.93
CA LEU A 95 -13.37 -10.37 1.70
C LEU A 95 -12.45 -11.57 1.95
N ARG A 96 -11.97 -11.71 3.18
CA ARG A 96 -11.01 -12.73 3.62
C ARG A 96 -11.52 -13.53 4.81
N ALA A 97 -12.77 -13.35 5.20
CA ALA A 97 -13.37 -14.11 6.30
C ALA A 97 -13.62 -15.58 5.88
N PRO A 98 -13.42 -16.56 6.79
CA PRO A 98 -13.74 -17.95 6.52
C PRO A 98 -15.24 -18.14 6.31
N LYS A 99 -15.63 -19.16 5.53
CA LYS A 99 -17.03 -19.50 5.21
C LYS A 99 -17.95 -19.66 6.44
N SER A 100 -17.37 -20.02 7.58
CA SER A 100 -18.10 -20.24 8.83
C SER A 100 -18.40 -18.96 9.61
N GLN A 101 -17.75 -17.84 9.27
CA GLN A 101 -17.96 -16.57 9.93
C GLN A 101 -19.20 -15.88 9.36
N LYS A 102 -19.91 -15.14 10.23
CA LYS A 102 -21.06 -14.32 9.86
C LYS A 102 -20.69 -12.86 10.03
N ILE A 103 -20.88 -12.06 8.98
CA ILE A 103 -20.65 -10.61 9.00
C ILE A 103 -21.86 -9.95 8.35
N VAL A 104 -22.57 -9.14 9.13
CA VAL A 104 -23.83 -8.53 8.68
C VAL A 104 -23.59 -7.09 8.28
N VAL A 105 -24.00 -6.71 7.08
CA VAL A 105 -24.06 -5.33 6.59
C VAL A 105 -25.48 -5.10 6.09
N ASP A 106 -26.15 -4.02 6.54
CA ASP A 106 -27.53 -3.70 6.17
C ASP A 106 -28.54 -4.85 6.36
N GLY A 107 -28.34 -5.66 7.40
CA GLY A 107 -29.19 -6.81 7.71
C GLY A 107 -28.95 -8.06 6.85
N HIS A 108 -27.97 -8.02 5.93
CA HIS A 108 -27.58 -9.14 5.07
C HIS A 108 -26.23 -9.71 5.50
N ASP A 109 -26.10 -11.04 5.55
CA ASP A 109 -24.81 -11.70 5.78
C ASP A 109 -24.02 -11.68 4.47
N VAL A 110 -22.93 -10.92 4.43
CA VAL A 110 -22.17 -10.68 3.20
C VAL A 110 -21.13 -11.77 2.92
N VAL A 111 -20.83 -12.64 3.89
CA VAL A 111 -19.81 -13.69 3.73
C VAL A 111 -20.19 -14.70 2.64
N PRO A 112 -21.43 -15.22 2.56
CA PRO A 112 -21.85 -16.07 1.45
C PRO A 112 -21.62 -15.44 0.06
N ASP A 113 -21.98 -14.17 -0.13
CA ASP A 113 -21.79 -13.47 -1.41
C ASP A 113 -20.30 -13.34 -1.78
N VAL A 114 -19.44 -13.09 -0.78
CA VAL A 114 -17.98 -13.11 -0.96
C VAL A 114 -17.51 -14.45 -1.47
N HIS A 115 -17.92 -15.54 -0.84
CA HIS A 115 -17.51 -16.88 -1.22
C HIS A 115 -18.06 -17.33 -2.58
N GLU A 116 -19.25 -16.88 -2.96
CA GLU A 116 -19.79 -17.12 -4.31
C GLU A 116 -18.90 -16.49 -5.40
N VAL A 117 -18.44 -15.25 -5.19
CA VAL A 117 -17.50 -14.59 -6.10
C VAL A 117 -16.15 -15.30 -6.11
N LEU A 118 -15.62 -15.69 -4.94
CA LEU A 118 -14.36 -16.42 -4.84
C LEU A 118 -14.41 -17.78 -5.54
N GLU A 119 -15.51 -18.53 -5.40
CA GLU A 119 -15.74 -19.80 -6.10
C GLU A 119 -15.84 -19.60 -7.61
N SER A 120 -16.51 -18.54 -8.05
CA SER A 120 -16.58 -18.17 -9.47
C SER A 120 -15.18 -17.85 -10.02
N ILE A 121 -14.36 -17.10 -9.26
CA ILE A 121 -12.97 -16.81 -9.64
C ILE A 121 -12.15 -18.09 -9.68
N ARG A 122 -12.28 -18.98 -8.68
CA ARG A 122 -11.60 -20.28 -8.65
C ARG A 122 -11.90 -21.06 -9.94
N SER A 123 -13.17 -21.31 -10.23
CA SER A 123 -13.60 -22.04 -11.42
C SER A 123 -13.08 -21.42 -12.72
N PHE A 124 -13.28 -20.11 -12.88
CA PHE A 124 -12.84 -19.39 -14.08
C PHE A 124 -11.32 -19.43 -14.26
N SER A 125 -10.58 -19.18 -13.18
CA SER A 125 -9.12 -19.19 -13.23
C SER A 125 -8.56 -20.58 -13.54
N ASP A 126 -9.17 -21.64 -13.01
CA ASP A 126 -8.78 -23.02 -13.29
C ASP A 126 -9.06 -23.41 -14.74
N GLU A 127 -10.22 -23.03 -15.30
CA GLU A 127 -10.55 -23.27 -16.71
C GLU A 127 -9.59 -22.56 -17.67
N VAL A 128 -9.27 -21.28 -17.40
CA VAL A 128 -8.32 -20.49 -18.19
C VAL A 128 -6.90 -21.07 -18.09
N ARG A 129 -6.49 -21.53 -16.90
CA ARG A 129 -5.17 -22.12 -16.67
C ARG A 129 -5.03 -23.51 -17.28
N ALA A 130 -6.06 -24.35 -17.20
CA ALA A 130 -6.11 -25.66 -17.86
C ALA A 130 -6.13 -25.52 -19.39
N GLY A 131 -6.71 -24.42 -19.89
CA GLY A 131 -6.89 -24.15 -21.31
C GLY A 131 -8.15 -24.78 -21.89
N SER A 132 -9.14 -25.09 -21.04
CA SER A 132 -10.51 -25.37 -21.47
C SER A 132 -11.25 -24.08 -21.85
N PHE A 133 -10.93 -22.97 -21.18
CA PHE A 133 -11.33 -21.63 -21.62
C PHE A 133 -10.28 -21.06 -22.58
N VAL A 134 -10.66 -20.92 -23.85
CA VAL A 134 -9.76 -20.57 -24.96
C VAL A 134 -10.10 -19.22 -25.59
N GLY A 135 -9.11 -18.60 -26.22
CA GLY A 135 -9.31 -17.40 -27.03
C GLY A 135 -10.17 -17.64 -28.26
N ALA A 136 -10.48 -16.56 -29.00
CA ALA A 136 -11.38 -16.62 -30.15
C ALA A 136 -10.95 -17.62 -31.25
N THR A 137 -9.64 -17.92 -31.34
CA THR A 137 -9.06 -18.85 -32.31
C THR A 137 -8.76 -20.25 -31.75
N GLY A 138 -9.24 -20.55 -30.52
CA GLY A 138 -9.01 -21.83 -29.86
C GLY A 138 -7.64 -21.95 -29.15
N LYS A 139 -6.82 -20.91 -29.16
CA LYS A 139 -5.53 -20.89 -28.44
C LYS A 139 -5.73 -20.66 -26.94
N LYS A 140 -4.83 -21.22 -26.13
CA LYS A 140 -4.83 -21.01 -24.67
C LYS A 140 -4.50 -19.55 -24.34
N LEU A 141 -5.19 -19.01 -23.33
CA LEU A 141 -4.95 -17.66 -22.83
C LEU A 141 -3.82 -17.68 -21.78
N LYS A 142 -2.62 -17.29 -22.21
CA LYS A 142 -1.40 -17.28 -21.39
C LYS A 142 -0.97 -15.87 -20.97
N ASN A 143 -1.51 -14.85 -21.60
CA ASN A 143 -1.25 -13.46 -21.26
C ASN A 143 -2.51 -12.84 -20.65
N VAL A 144 -2.34 -12.04 -19.60
CA VAL A 144 -3.39 -11.26 -18.96
C VAL A 144 -2.96 -9.80 -18.92
N ILE A 145 -3.81 -8.89 -19.38
CA ILE A 145 -3.66 -7.46 -19.14
C ILE A 145 -4.76 -7.02 -18.18
N SER A 146 -4.39 -6.68 -16.94
CA SER A 146 -5.30 -6.09 -15.96
C SER A 146 -5.30 -4.56 -16.13
N VAL A 147 -6.47 -3.98 -16.35
CA VAL A 147 -6.64 -2.55 -16.64
C VAL A 147 -7.36 -1.90 -15.47
N GLY A 148 -6.67 -1.01 -14.77
CA GLY A 148 -7.19 -0.34 -13.57
C GLY A 148 -6.22 0.71 -13.07
N ILE A 149 -6.71 1.74 -12.37
CA ILE A 149 -5.88 2.83 -11.83
C ILE A 149 -6.11 2.98 -10.33
N GLY A 150 -5.09 3.47 -9.61
CA GLY A 150 -5.14 3.60 -8.15
C GLY A 150 -5.35 2.25 -7.48
N GLY A 151 -6.41 2.13 -6.67
CA GLY A 151 -6.66 0.93 -5.87
C GLY A 151 -6.99 -0.31 -6.70
N SER A 152 -7.46 -0.12 -7.93
CA SER A 152 -7.69 -1.20 -8.89
C SER A 152 -6.43 -1.82 -9.49
N TYR A 153 -5.24 -1.34 -9.11
CA TYR A 153 -3.95 -1.77 -9.65
C TYR A 153 -2.84 -1.83 -8.60
N LEU A 154 -2.69 -0.83 -7.74
CA LEU A 154 -1.51 -0.71 -6.87
C LEU A 154 -1.36 -1.88 -5.89
N GLY A 155 -2.44 -2.30 -5.24
CA GLY A 155 -2.44 -3.49 -4.39
C GLY A 155 -2.16 -4.78 -5.18
N PRO A 156 -2.91 -5.06 -6.27
CA PRO A 156 -2.64 -6.21 -7.13
C PRO A 156 -1.20 -6.28 -7.67
N GLU A 157 -0.60 -5.16 -8.09
CA GLU A 157 0.78 -5.14 -8.58
C GLU A 157 1.79 -5.37 -7.46
N PHE A 158 1.54 -4.81 -6.27
CA PHE A 158 2.34 -5.13 -5.08
C PHE A 158 2.39 -6.64 -4.84
N VAL A 159 1.23 -7.30 -4.76
CA VAL A 159 1.17 -8.75 -4.49
C VAL A 159 1.78 -9.55 -5.65
N PHE A 160 1.55 -9.14 -6.89
CA PHE A 160 2.18 -9.74 -8.06
C PHE A 160 3.71 -9.71 -7.97
N GLU A 161 4.31 -8.53 -7.75
CA GLU A 161 5.77 -8.44 -7.65
C GLU A 161 6.31 -9.18 -6.40
N ALA A 162 5.58 -9.15 -5.28
CA ALA A 162 5.96 -9.84 -4.05
C ALA A 162 6.05 -11.37 -4.22
N LEU A 163 5.18 -11.96 -5.05
CA LEU A 163 5.12 -13.42 -5.24
C LEU A 163 5.82 -13.91 -6.51
N ARG A 164 6.28 -13.00 -7.38
CA ARG A 164 6.86 -13.32 -8.68
C ARG A 164 8.01 -14.34 -8.63
N HIS A 165 8.80 -14.31 -7.57
CA HIS A 165 9.94 -15.20 -7.38
C HIS A 165 9.78 -16.18 -6.21
N GLU A 166 8.65 -16.16 -5.49
CA GLU A 166 8.34 -17.16 -4.47
C GLU A 166 8.23 -18.55 -5.14
N PRO A 167 8.91 -19.59 -4.65
CA PRO A 167 9.00 -20.88 -5.35
C PRO A 167 7.67 -21.50 -5.80
N VAL A 168 6.64 -21.52 -4.94
CA VAL A 168 5.34 -22.12 -5.25
C VAL A 168 4.59 -21.28 -6.30
N ALA A 169 4.51 -19.97 -6.09
CA ALA A 169 3.86 -19.04 -7.00
C ALA A 169 4.58 -19.00 -8.36
N LYS A 170 5.91 -18.96 -8.38
CA LYS A 170 6.72 -18.98 -9.60
C LYS A 170 6.46 -20.25 -10.42
N ALA A 171 6.40 -21.41 -9.78
CA ALA A 171 6.08 -22.67 -10.46
C ALA A 171 4.65 -22.63 -11.04
N ALA A 172 3.68 -22.14 -10.25
CA ALA A 172 2.29 -22.01 -10.70
C ALA A 172 2.09 -20.99 -11.84
N ALA A 173 3.01 -20.03 -12.00
CA ALA A 173 3.01 -19.00 -13.03
C ALA A 173 3.78 -19.37 -14.30
N GLU A 174 4.35 -20.58 -14.40
CA GLU A 174 5.18 -20.98 -15.53
C GLU A 174 4.44 -20.82 -16.88
N GLY A 175 5.08 -20.14 -17.84
CA GLY A 175 4.51 -19.87 -19.15
C GLY A 175 3.38 -18.85 -19.19
N ARG A 176 3.07 -18.17 -18.08
CA ARG A 176 2.01 -17.15 -17.97
C ARG A 176 2.58 -15.75 -17.75
N ASN A 177 1.91 -14.76 -18.30
CA ASN A 177 2.29 -13.36 -18.17
C ASN A 177 1.11 -12.53 -17.68
N LEU A 178 1.29 -11.81 -16.57
CA LEU A 178 0.38 -10.75 -16.13
C LEU A 178 1.04 -9.39 -16.33
N ARG A 179 0.32 -8.45 -16.94
CA ARG A 179 0.71 -7.05 -17.07
C ARG A 179 -0.39 -6.15 -16.56
N PHE A 180 -0.01 -4.99 -16.07
CA PHE A 180 -0.93 -3.97 -15.64
C PHE A 180 -0.89 -2.77 -16.59
N LEU A 181 -2.07 -2.26 -16.92
CA LEU A 181 -2.27 -1.03 -17.70
C LEU A 181 -3.05 -0.04 -16.83
N ALA A 182 -2.36 0.98 -16.33
CA ALA A 182 -2.93 1.91 -15.38
C ALA A 182 -3.07 3.32 -15.97
N ASN A 183 -2.01 3.85 -16.55
CA ASN A 183 -1.99 5.22 -17.04
C ASN A 183 -2.79 5.35 -18.34
N VAL A 184 -3.46 6.49 -18.54
CA VAL A 184 -4.13 6.84 -19.80
C VAL A 184 -3.15 7.26 -20.90
N ASP A 185 -1.90 7.55 -20.53
CA ASP A 185 -0.81 7.76 -21.48
C ASP A 185 -0.70 6.55 -22.43
N PRO A 186 -0.80 6.75 -23.76
CA PRO A 186 -0.69 5.65 -24.73
C PRO A 186 0.66 4.91 -24.69
N VAL A 187 1.70 5.47 -24.07
CA VAL A 187 2.95 4.73 -23.80
C VAL A 187 2.69 3.52 -22.89
N ASP A 188 1.81 3.63 -21.90
CA ASP A 188 1.49 2.51 -21.01
C ASP A 188 0.72 1.40 -21.75
N VAL A 189 -0.15 1.78 -22.71
CA VAL A 189 -0.77 0.81 -23.64
C VAL A 189 0.32 0.07 -24.42
N ALA A 190 1.28 0.80 -25.01
CA ALA A 190 2.37 0.19 -25.77
C ALA A 190 3.20 -0.77 -24.90
N ARG A 191 3.52 -0.39 -23.66
CA ARG A 191 4.20 -1.25 -22.69
C ARG A 191 3.39 -2.50 -22.36
N ALA A 192 2.08 -2.35 -22.13
CA ALA A 192 1.20 -3.46 -21.81
C ALA A 192 1.04 -4.44 -22.98
N THR A 193 0.96 -3.97 -24.22
CA THR A 193 0.70 -4.83 -25.39
C THR A 193 1.95 -5.34 -26.11
N SER A 194 3.12 -4.71 -25.91
CA SER A 194 4.34 -5.03 -26.67
C SER A 194 4.74 -6.51 -26.55
N GLY A 195 4.91 -7.18 -27.69
CA GLY A 195 5.29 -8.59 -27.78
C GLY A 195 4.19 -9.59 -27.40
N LEU A 196 2.96 -9.14 -27.09
CA LEU A 196 1.85 -10.04 -26.81
C LEU A 196 1.08 -10.37 -28.08
N ASN A 197 0.63 -11.63 -28.17
CA ASN A 197 -0.27 -12.10 -29.22
C ASN A 197 -1.74 -11.90 -28.77
N PRO A 198 -2.57 -11.13 -29.50
CA PRO A 198 -3.97 -10.93 -29.15
C PRO A 198 -4.78 -12.22 -29.04
N GLU A 199 -4.45 -13.26 -29.81
CA GLU A 199 -5.16 -14.55 -29.77
C GLU A 199 -4.97 -15.33 -28.45
N GLU A 200 -3.93 -14.99 -27.69
CA GLU A 200 -3.54 -15.66 -26.44
C GLU A 200 -3.66 -14.73 -25.22
N THR A 201 -4.31 -13.56 -25.39
CA THR A 201 -4.39 -12.50 -24.38
C THR A 201 -5.82 -12.33 -23.84
N LEU A 202 -5.96 -12.38 -22.53
CA LEU A 202 -7.17 -12.00 -21.78
C LEU A 202 -7.02 -10.57 -21.25
N VAL A 203 -8.08 -9.77 -21.32
CA VAL A 203 -8.13 -8.43 -20.73
C VAL A 203 -9.11 -8.44 -19.56
N VAL A 204 -8.63 -8.03 -18.38
CA VAL A 204 -9.43 -7.89 -17.17
C VAL A 204 -9.62 -6.40 -16.91
N VAL A 205 -10.85 -5.90 -17.01
CA VAL A 205 -11.16 -4.47 -16.78
C VAL A 205 -11.64 -4.29 -15.34
N VAL A 206 -10.88 -3.53 -14.55
CA VAL A 206 -11.13 -3.35 -13.11
C VAL A 206 -11.50 -1.89 -12.83
N SER A 207 -12.77 -1.64 -12.52
CA SER A 207 -13.28 -0.31 -12.16
C SER A 207 -14.53 -0.42 -11.30
N LYS A 208 -14.50 0.16 -10.10
CA LYS A 208 -15.66 0.18 -9.18
C LYS A 208 -16.90 0.82 -9.80
N THR A 209 -16.71 1.94 -10.47
CA THR A 209 -17.82 2.72 -11.05
C THR A 209 -18.07 2.38 -12.52
N PHE A 210 -17.18 1.59 -13.15
CA PHE A 210 -17.14 1.33 -14.59
C PHE A 210 -17.21 2.58 -15.48
N THR A 211 -16.84 3.74 -14.93
CA THR A 211 -16.92 5.05 -15.58
C THR A 211 -15.62 5.86 -15.49
N THR A 212 -14.60 5.33 -14.81
CA THR A 212 -13.27 5.95 -14.70
C THR A 212 -12.71 6.24 -16.10
N ALA A 213 -12.41 7.51 -16.38
CA ALA A 213 -12.13 7.97 -17.74
C ALA A 213 -10.92 7.26 -18.37
N GLU A 214 -9.84 7.13 -17.59
CA GLU A 214 -8.59 6.47 -17.93
C GLU A 214 -8.83 4.98 -18.24
N THR A 215 -9.39 4.24 -17.28
CA THR A 215 -9.68 2.80 -17.40
C THR A 215 -10.57 2.51 -18.60
N MET A 216 -11.64 3.27 -18.79
CA MET A 216 -12.58 3.01 -19.88
C MET A 216 -12.01 3.37 -21.26
N LEU A 217 -11.15 4.39 -21.35
CA LEU A 217 -10.43 4.65 -22.59
C LEU A 217 -9.43 3.53 -22.90
N ASN A 218 -8.67 3.07 -21.91
CA ASN A 218 -7.75 1.95 -22.05
C ASN A 218 -8.46 0.65 -22.43
N ALA A 219 -9.60 0.34 -21.81
CA ALA A 219 -10.42 -0.82 -22.15
C ALA A 219 -10.88 -0.79 -23.61
N ARG A 220 -11.38 0.36 -24.11
CA ARG A 220 -11.73 0.53 -25.52
C ARG A 220 -10.52 0.41 -26.45
N THR A 221 -9.36 0.93 -26.04
CA THR A 221 -8.12 0.83 -26.80
C THR A 221 -7.64 -0.61 -26.93
N LEU A 222 -7.60 -1.38 -25.83
CA LEU A 222 -7.24 -2.80 -25.85
C LEU A 222 -8.26 -3.65 -26.62
N ARG A 223 -9.55 -3.32 -26.48
CA ARG A 223 -10.60 -3.95 -27.28
C ARG A 223 -10.33 -3.76 -28.76
N LYS A 224 -10.05 -2.52 -29.20
CA LYS A 224 -9.69 -2.24 -30.59
C LYS A 224 -8.45 -3.03 -31.02
N TRP A 225 -7.41 -3.05 -30.19
CA TRP A 225 -6.18 -3.80 -30.47
C TRP A 225 -6.44 -5.30 -30.70
N ILE A 226 -7.27 -5.93 -29.88
CA ILE A 226 -7.65 -7.35 -30.02
C ILE A 226 -8.52 -7.58 -31.26
N VAL A 227 -9.62 -6.81 -31.39
CA VAL A 227 -10.59 -7.00 -32.47
C VAL A 227 -9.97 -6.77 -33.84
N ASP A 228 -9.14 -5.73 -33.99
CA ASP A 228 -8.46 -5.43 -35.26
C ASP A 228 -7.55 -6.60 -35.70
N ASP A 229 -6.86 -7.27 -34.76
CA ASP A 229 -6.01 -8.42 -35.06
C ASP A 229 -6.83 -9.68 -35.38
N LEU A 230 -7.85 -9.98 -34.58
CA LEU A 230 -8.73 -11.13 -34.77
C LEU A 230 -9.52 -11.06 -36.08
N THR A 231 -9.98 -9.86 -36.46
CA THR A 231 -10.72 -9.63 -37.71
C THR A 231 -9.82 -9.90 -38.93
N LYS A 232 -8.56 -9.45 -38.90
CA LYS A 232 -7.58 -9.74 -39.96
C LYS A 232 -7.31 -11.24 -40.13
N LYS A 233 -7.55 -12.03 -39.09
CA LYS A 233 -7.40 -13.49 -39.06
C LYS A 233 -8.73 -14.23 -39.32
N GLY A 234 -9.79 -13.52 -39.67
CA GLY A 234 -11.08 -14.10 -40.08
C GLY A 234 -12.04 -14.47 -38.94
N SER A 235 -11.78 -14.02 -37.70
CA SER A 235 -12.70 -14.21 -36.59
C SER A 235 -13.89 -13.25 -36.66
N THR A 236 -15.12 -13.75 -36.50
CA THR A 236 -16.38 -12.99 -36.53
C THR A 236 -17.11 -12.97 -35.18
N LYS A 237 -16.44 -13.33 -34.08
CA LYS A 237 -17.06 -13.39 -32.74
C LYS A 237 -17.58 -12.01 -32.29
N ASP A 238 -18.68 -12.07 -31.55
CA ASP A 238 -19.37 -10.91 -30.99
C ASP A 238 -18.52 -10.14 -29.97
N ASP A 239 -18.90 -8.89 -29.79
CA ASP A 239 -18.20 -7.79 -29.16
C ASP A 239 -18.55 -7.64 -27.67
N ALA A 240 -19.47 -8.47 -27.16
CA ALA A 240 -20.04 -8.39 -25.82
C ALA A 240 -19.21 -9.14 -24.76
N VAL A 241 -19.09 -8.56 -23.57
CA VAL A 241 -18.61 -9.27 -22.39
C VAL A 241 -19.74 -10.18 -21.90
N ASP A 242 -19.48 -11.48 -21.85
CA ASP A 242 -20.41 -12.43 -21.24
C ASP A 242 -20.65 -12.04 -19.77
N ARG A 243 -21.92 -12.05 -19.34
CA ARG A 243 -22.28 -11.78 -17.94
C ARG A 243 -21.64 -12.79 -16.98
N ALA A 244 -21.39 -14.01 -17.44
CA ALA A 244 -20.66 -15.02 -16.65
C ALA A 244 -19.21 -14.62 -16.36
N ASN A 245 -18.64 -13.66 -17.08
CA ASN A 245 -17.27 -13.15 -16.90
C ASN A 245 -17.23 -11.84 -16.08
N ILE A 246 -18.30 -11.53 -15.34
CA ILE A 246 -18.37 -10.37 -14.45
C ILE A 246 -18.20 -10.85 -13.01
N PHE A 247 -17.10 -10.45 -12.38
CA PHE A 247 -16.78 -10.77 -11.00
C PHE A 247 -17.00 -9.52 -10.14
N GLY A 248 -18.11 -9.50 -9.42
CA GLY A 248 -18.56 -8.34 -8.65
C GLY A 248 -17.75 -8.10 -7.38
N PHE A 249 -17.86 -6.89 -6.85
CA PHE A 249 -17.48 -6.53 -5.49
C PHE A 249 -18.37 -5.37 -5.02
N TRP A 250 -18.36 -5.07 -3.73
CA TRP A 250 -19.37 -4.22 -3.09
C TRP A 250 -18.88 -2.80 -2.82
N ASP A 251 -19.81 -1.90 -2.54
CA ASP A 251 -19.56 -0.49 -2.27
C ASP A 251 -18.85 -0.23 -0.93
N TRP A 252 -19.03 -1.09 0.06
CA TRP A 252 -18.28 -1.11 1.32
C TRP A 252 -16.80 -1.51 1.17
N VAL A 253 -16.37 -1.89 -0.04
CA VAL A 253 -14.97 -2.09 -0.39
C VAL A 253 -14.38 -0.79 -0.92
N GLY A 254 -13.56 -0.12 -0.11
CA GLY A 254 -12.78 1.04 -0.54
C GLY A 254 -11.74 0.65 -1.59
N GLY A 255 -11.49 1.50 -2.58
CA GLY A 255 -10.57 1.16 -3.69
C GLY A 255 -9.16 0.77 -3.20
N ARG A 256 -8.60 1.54 -2.27
CA ARG A 256 -7.28 1.25 -1.66
C ARG A 256 -7.25 0.05 -0.71
N TYR A 257 -8.41 -0.53 -0.39
CA TYR A 257 -8.60 -1.72 0.45
C TYR A 257 -9.20 -2.89 -0.35
N SER A 258 -9.06 -2.89 -1.68
CA SER A 258 -9.82 -3.80 -2.57
C SER A 258 -9.04 -5.01 -3.07
N VAL A 259 -7.74 -5.12 -2.82
CA VAL A 259 -6.90 -6.19 -3.40
C VAL A 259 -7.35 -7.60 -2.99
N THR A 260 -7.97 -7.77 -1.82
CA THR A 260 -8.54 -9.03 -1.36
C THR A 260 -9.92 -9.35 -1.95
N SER A 261 -10.50 -8.47 -2.76
CA SER A 261 -11.72 -8.72 -3.55
C SER A 261 -11.37 -9.24 -4.95
N ALA A 262 -12.39 -9.39 -5.81
CA ALA A 262 -12.21 -9.71 -7.23
C ALA A 262 -11.20 -8.79 -7.96
N VAL A 263 -11.01 -7.55 -7.48
CA VAL A 263 -10.00 -6.60 -8.00
C VAL A 263 -8.60 -7.21 -8.08
N GLY A 264 -8.15 -7.86 -7.00
CA GLY A 264 -6.83 -8.49 -6.96
C GLY A 264 -6.90 -10.00 -7.15
N ILE A 265 -7.89 -10.67 -6.55
CA ILE A 265 -7.96 -12.14 -6.54
C ILE A 265 -8.12 -12.70 -7.95
N LEU A 266 -8.89 -12.07 -8.84
CA LEU A 266 -9.04 -12.54 -10.23
C LEU A 266 -7.71 -12.51 -11.02
N PRO A 267 -7.02 -11.37 -11.21
CA PRO A 267 -5.77 -11.35 -11.96
C PRO A 267 -4.66 -12.18 -11.28
N LEU A 268 -4.61 -12.21 -9.95
CA LEU A 268 -3.63 -13.01 -9.22
C LEU A 268 -3.90 -14.51 -9.35
N ALA A 269 -5.15 -14.97 -9.28
CA ALA A 269 -5.50 -16.38 -9.46
C ALA A 269 -5.24 -16.82 -10.91
N LEU A 270 -5.50 -15.96 -11.90
CA LEU A 270 -5.14 -16.22 -13.30
C LEU A 270 -3.63 -16.42 -13.48
N GLN A 271 -2.80 -15.71 -12.71
CA GLN A 271 -1.33 -15.80 -12.78
C GLN A 271 -0.78 -16.96 -11.95
N TYR A 272 -1.14 -17.05 -10.67
CA TYR A 272 -0.53 -17.94 -9.67
C TYR A 272 -1.42 -19.13 -9.26
N GLY A 273 -2.65 -19.21 -9.76
CA GLY A 273 -3.64 -20.20 -9.31
C GLY A 273 -4.35 -19.77 -8.05
N PHE A 274 -5.57 -20.30 -7.86
CA PHE A 274 -6.43 -19.88 -6.75
C PHE A 274 -5.86 -20.27 -5.39
N ASP A 275 -5.22 -21.45 -5.27
CA ASP A 275 -4.65 -21.92 -3.99
C ASP A 275 -3.61 -20.96 -3.42
N VAL A 276 -2.80 -20.31 -4.27
CA VAL A 276 -1.85 -19.27 -3.84
C VAL A 276 -2.60 -18.04 -3.33
N THR A 277 -3.66 -17.61 -4.02
CA THR A 277 -4.47 -16.46 -3.57
C THR A 277 -5.26 -16.75 -2.29
N GLU A 278 -5.65 -18.01 -2.06
CA GLU A 278 -6.32 -18.45 -0.84
C GLU A 278 -5.37 -18.36 0.37
N GLN A 279 -4.10 -18.73 0.22
CA GLN A 279 -3.08 -18.53 1.26
C GLN A 279 -2.86 -17.04 1.56
N PHE A 280 -2.89 -16.20 0.54
CA PHE A 280 -2.82 -14.74 0.70
C PHE A 280 -4.01 -14.18 1.49
N LEU A 281 -5.24 -14.60 1.17
CA LEU A 281 -6.43 -14.24 1.94
C LEU A 281 -6.33 -14.73 3.39
N ALA A 282 -5.87 -15.96 3.61
CA ALA A 282 -5.71 -16.55 4.94
C ALA A 282 -4.71 -15.77 5.81
N GLY A 283 -3.58 -15.34 5.25
CA GLY A 283 -2.61 -14.51 5.96
C GLY A 283 -3.15 -13.14 6.34
N ALA A 284 -3.90 -12.53 5.43
CA ALA A 284 -4.56 -11.26 5.70
C ALA A 284 -5.65 -11.40 6.79
N HIS A 285 -6.40 -12.50 6.79
CA HIS A 285 -7.38 -12.81 7.84
C HIS A 285 -6.73 -13.07 9.19
N ALA A 286 -5.57 -13.73 9.25
CA ALA A 286 -4.83 -13.94 10.49
C ALA A 286 -4.50 -12.60 11.18
N MET A 287 -4.13 -11.58 10.41
CA MET A 287 -3.87 -10.24 10.93
C MET A 287 -5.15 -9.47 11.29
N ASP A 288 -6.29 -9.70 10.61
CA ASP A 288 -7.60 -9.19 11.06
C ASP A 288 -7.94 -9.71 12.44
N LYS A 289 -7.78 -11.02 12.64
CA LYS A 289 -8.04 -11.67 13.92
C LYS A 289 -7.13 -11.09 15.00
N HIS A 290 -5.84 -10.93 14.71
CA HIS A 290 -4.89 -10.30 15.62
C HIS A 290 -5.30 -8.88 16.02
N LEU A 291 -5.71 -8.04 15.05
CA LEU A 291 -6.19 -6.68 15.33
C LEU A 291 -7.34 -6.68 16.35
N LEU A 292 -8.30 -7.60 16.20
CA LEU A 292 -9.53 -7.60 16.98
C LEU A 292 -9.37 -8.24 18.36
N GLU A 293 -8.49 -9.23 18.49
CA GLU A 293 -8.38 -10.04 19.70
C GLU A 293 -7.21 -9.63 20.61
N ALA A 294 -6.11 -9.09 20.05
CA ALA A 294 -4.91 -8.82 20.84
C ALA A 294 -5.04 -7.56 21.72
N PRO A 295 -4.51 -7.59 22.96
CA PRO A 295 -4.42 -6.39 23.81
C PRO A 295 -3.67 -5.26 23.12
N LEU A 296 -4.11 -4.00 23.30
CA LEU A 296 -3.53 -2.81 22.63
C LEU A 296 -2.00 -2.73 22.76
N ARG A 297 -1.44 -3.16 23.91
CA ARG A 297 0.00 -3.14 24.21
C ARG A 297 0.84 -4.20 23.47
N SER A 298 0.22 -5.19 22.85
CA SER A 298 0.89 -6.22 22.03
C SER A 298 0.29 -6.33 20.62
N ASN A 299 -0.66 -5.47 20.29
CA ASN A 299 -1.36 -5.46 19.02
C ASN A 299 -0.53 -4.72 17.97
N LEU A 300 -0.10 -5.45 16.93
CA LEU A 300 0.91 -5.01 15.96
C LEU A 300 0.45 -3.75 15.19
N PRO A 301 -0.73 -3.74 14.52
CA PRO A 301 -1.26 -2.54 13.89
C PRO A 301 -1.45 -1.37 14.85
N VAL A 302 -1.91 -1.64 16.08
CA VAL A 302 -2.16 -0.59 17.09
C VAL A 302 -0.87 0.09 17.51
N LEU A 303 0.17 -0.69 17.86
CA LEU A 303 1.49 -0.15 18.22
C LEU A 303 2.07 0.69 17.08
N MET A 304 2.05 0.17 15.84
CA MET A 304 2.55 0.88 14.67
C MET A 304 1.75 2.16 14.37
N GLY A 305 0.43 2.13 14.52
CA GLY A 305 -0.44 3.29 14.34
C GLY A 305 -0.16 4.37 15.39
N LEU A 306 -0.10 3.98 16.66
CA LEU A 306 0.18 4.88 17.78
C LEU A 306 1.58 5.50 17.70
N LEU A 307 2.61 4.72 17.32
CA LEU A 307 3.95 5.25 17.08
C LEU A 307 4.00 6.19 15.87
N GLY A 308 3.16 5.95 14.85
CA GLY A 308 2.97 6.90 13.76
C GLY A 308 2.41 8.24 14.26
N VAL A 309 1.32 8.22 15.04
CA VAL A 309 0.74 9.42 15.66
C VAL A 309 1.74 10.12 16.59
N TRP A 310 2.50 9.34 17.37
CA TRP A 310 3.57 9.86 18.23
C TRP A 310 4.58 10.69 17.43
N ASN A 311 5.12 10.10 16.36
CA ASN A 311 6.11 10.74 15.51
C ASN A 311 5.54 11.97 14.80
N SER A 312 4.35 11.87 14.22
CA SER A 312 3.77 12.95 13.42
C SER A 312 3.24 14.10 14.26
N SER A 313 2.42 13.80 15.28
CA SER A 313 1.63 14.81 16.00
C SER A 313 2.36 15.40 17.21
N PHE A 314 3.30 14.66 17.82
CA PHE A 314 4.00 15.12 19.03
C PHE A 314 5.49 15.44 18.78
N LEU A 315 6.16 14.65 17.93
CA LEU A 315 7.55 14.90 17.54
C LEU A 315 7.70 15.74 16.26
N GLY A 316 6.61 15.94 15.51
CA GLY A 316 6.57 16.83 14.34
C GLY A 316 7.22 16.25 13.09
N HIS A 317 7.32 14.92 12.99
CA HIS A 317 7.89 14.24 11.82
C HIS A 317 6.79 14.01 10.77
N SER A 318 6.78 14.83 9.72
CA SER A 318 5.72 14.84 8.69
C SER A 318 5.86 13.76 7.60
N SER A 319 6.86 12.89 7.69
CA SER A 319 7.18 11.93 6.63
C SER A 319 7.61 10.60 7.23
N ARG A 320 7.35 9.51 6.51
CA ARG A 320 7.78 8.16 6.89
C ARG A 320 8.39 7.45 5.68
N ALA A 321 9.51 6.77 5.91
CA ALA A 321 10.18 5.96 4.90
C ALA A 321 9.83 4.47 5.07
N LEU A 322 9.33 3.84 4.00
CA LEU A 322 9.06 2.40 3.93
C LEU A 322 10.23 1.71 3.24
N LEU A 323 10.97 0.90 3.98
CA LEU A 323 12.30 0.41 3.58
C LEU A 323 12.33 -1.12 3.64
N PRO A 324 11.69 -1.82 2.69
CA PRO A 324 11.76 -3.26 2.63
C PRO A 324 13.13 -3.73 2.12
N TYR A 325 13.86 -4.48 2.93
CA TYR A 325 15.08 -5.19 2.55
C TYR A 325 14.70 -6.49 1.80
N SER A 326 13.95 -6.30 0.71
CA SER A 326 13.51 -7.32 -0.23
C SER A 326 13.11 -6.65 -1.54
N GLN A 327 13.79 -6.97 -2.63
CA GLN A 327 13.48 -6.42 -3.95
C GLN A 327 12.10 -6.86 -4.46
N ALA A 328 11.58 -8.00 -3.98
CA ALA A 328 10.22 -8.46 -4.30
C ALA A 328 9.14 -7.46 -3.82
N LEU A 329 9.44 -6.64 -2.81
CA LEU A 329 8.55 -5.60 -2.30
C LEU A 329 8.72 -4.24 -2.99
N GLN A 330 9.31 -4.17 -4.19
CA GLN A 330 9.54 -2.91 -4.93
C GLN A 330 8.27 -2.08 -5.22
N ARG A 331 7.09 -2.69 -5.17
CA ARG A 331 5.80 -1.99 -5.34
C ARG A 331 5.03 -1.77 -4.04
N PHE A 332 5.54 -2.27 -2.92
CA PHE A 332 4.90 -2.13 -1.62
C PHE A 332 4.73 -0.67 -1.20
N ALA A 333 5.81 0.12 -1.28
CA ALA A 333 5.75 1.55 -0.91
C ALA A 333 4.74 2.33 -1.74
N ALA A 334 4.62 2.04 -3.04
CA ALA A 334 3.65 2.68 -3.93
C ALA A 334 2.19 2.32 -3.56
N HIS A 335 1.95 1.07 -3.12
CA HIS A 335 0.65 0.69 -2.60
C HIS A 335 0.32 1.41 -1.29
N ILE A 336 1.23 1.37 -0.31
CA ILE A 336 1.01 2.01 1.00
C ILE A 336 0.90 3.53 0.91
N GLN A 337 1.56 4.16 -0.07
CA GLN A 337 1.33 5.58 -0.39
C GLN A 337 -0.15 5.87 -0.58
N GLN A 338 -0.85 5.07 -1.39
CA GLN A 338 -2.27 5.28 -1.57
C GLN A 338 -3.05 4.91 -0.30
N VAL A 339 -2.78 3.75 0.32
CA VAL A 339 -3.50 3.28 1.50
C VAL A 339 -3.46 4.34 2.60
N ASP A 340 -2.28 4.84 2.97
CA ASP A 340 -2.16 5.81 4.05
C ASP A 340 -2.50 7.25 3.63
N MET A 341 -1.95 7.76 2.52
CA MET A 341 -2.07 9.18 2.19
C MET A 341 -3.47 9.55 1.72
N GLU A 342 -4.15 8.67 0.96
CA GLU A 342 -5.53 8.93 0.51
C GLU A 342 -6.54 8.72 1.66
N SER A 343 -6.25 7.80 2.60
CA SER A 343 -7.08 7.63 3.80
C SER A 343 -6.95 8.78 4.77
N ASN A 344 -5.72 9.11 5.16
CA ASN A 344 -5.45 9.94 6.34
C ASN A 344 -4.95 11.35 6.01
N GLY A 345 -4.72 11.69 4.73
CA GLY A 345 -4.40 13.04 4.27
C GLY A 345 -5.62 13.97 4.34
N LYS A 346 -6.17 14.15 5.54
CA LYS A 346 -7.42 14.88 5.81
C LYS A 346 -7.15 16.11 6.66
N ARG A 347 -7.98 17.13 6.47
CA ARG A 347 -7.90 18.42 7.20
C ARG A 347 -9.09 18.69 8.13
N VAL A 348 -10.12 17.85 8.06
CA VAL A 348 -11.33 17.96 8.88
C VAL A 348 -11.56 16.66 9.64
N SER A 349 -12.17 16.77 10.83
CA SER A 349 -12.65 15.64 11.62
C SER A 349 -13.85 14.97 10.96
N MET A 350 -14.30 13.85 11.52
CA MET A 350 -15.52 13.14 11.11
C MET A 350 -16.76 14.05 11.16
N GLU A 351 -16.80 15.02 12.07
CA GLU A 351 -17.88 15.99 12.24
C GLU A 351 -17.76 17.21 11.30
N GLY A 352 -16.75 17.25 10.43
CA GLY A 352 -16.53 18.34 9.49
C GLY A 352 -15.88 19.59 10.09
N VAL A 353 -15.24 19.47 11.26
CA VAL A 353 -14.52 20.57 11.92
C VAL A 353 -13.04 20.56 11.47
N ASP A 354 -12.48 21.72 11.15
CA ASP A 354 -11.06 21.84 10.82
C ASP A 354 -10.17 21.34 11.97
N LEU A 355 -9.21 20.47 11.64
CA LEU A 355 -8.27 19.93 12.63
C LEU A 355 -7.27 21.02 13.08
N PRO A 356 -7.02 21.17 14.39
CA PRO A 356 -6.02 22.11 14.89
C PRO A 356 -4.58 21.58 14.78
N PHE A 357 -4.40 20.38 14.22
CA PHE A 357 -3.14 19.69 14.00
C PHE A 357 -3.12 19.05 12.61
N GLN A 358 -1.95 18.63 12.14
CA GLN A 358 -1.81 17.90 10.89
C GLN A 358 -2.03 16.40 11.11
N ALA A 359 -2.78 15.78 10.19
CA ALA A 359 -2.98 14.33 10.10
C ALA A 359 -2.35 13.78 8.81
N GLY A 360 -2.02 12.50 8.81
CA GLY A 360 -1.41 11.80 7.67
C GLY A 360 0.04 12.21 7.41
N GLU A 361 0.92 11.23 7.23
CA GLU A 361 2.31 11.47 6.85
C GLU A 361 2.50 11.39 5.33
N VAL A 362 3.54 12.07 4.82
CA VAL A 362 4.05 11.79 3.47
C VAL A 362 4.82 10.48 3.50
N ASN A 363 4.28 9.45 2.84
CA ASN A 363 4.90 8.14 2.72
C ASN A 363 5.75 8.07 1.45
N PHE A 364 6.97 7.57 1.58
CA PHE A 364 7.83 7.25 0.43
C PHE A 364 8.74 6.08 0.78
N GLY A 365 9.41 5.50 -0.20
CA GLY A 365 10.26 4.35 0.06
C GLY A 365 10.79 3.71 -1.20
N GLU A 366 11.88 2.98 -1.05
CA GLU A 366 12.49 2.11 -2.05
C GLU A 366 13.07 0.89 -1.31
N PRO A 367 13.18 -0.28 -1.95
CA PRO A 367 13.84 -1.42 -1.34
C PRO A 367 15.26 -1.12 -0.86
N GLY A 368 15.63 -1.72 0.27
CA GLY A 368 17.03 -1.85 0.67
C GLY A 368 17.73 -2.85 -0.26
N THR A 369 18.97 -2.61 -0.70
CA THR A 369 19.87 -1.49 -0.34
C THR A 369 19.76 -0.28 -1.27
N ASN A 370 18.90 -0.31 -2.30
CA ASN A 370 18.78 0.76 -3.31
C ASN A 370 18.53 2.14 -2.67
N GLY A 371 17.62 2.22 -1.70
CA GLY A 371 17.33 3.45 -0.97
C GLY A 371 18.56 4.04 -0.25
N GLN A 372 19.48 3.19 0.21
CA GLN A 372 20.74 3.61 0.86
C GLN A 372 21.61 4.44 -0.08
N HIS A 373 21.57 4.13 -1.37
CA HIS A 373 22.34 4.78 -2.42
C HIS A 373 21.54 5.88 -3.15
N SER A 374 20.40 6.30 -2.60
CA SER A 374 19.55 7.34 -3.17
C SER A 374 19.32 8.49 -2.19
N PHE A 375 18.62 8.22 -1.08
CA PHE A 375 18.12 9.27 -0.19
C PHE A 375 18.51 9.11 1.28
N TYR A 376 19.24 8.05 1.66
CA TYR A 376 19.67 7.85 3.05
C TYR A 376 20.62 8.92 3.55
N GLN A 377 21.35 9.61 2.66
CA GLN A 377 22.11 10.82 3.02
C GLN A 377 21.22 11.85 3.73
N LEU A 378 20.02 12.11 3.20
CA LEU A 378 19.06 13.01 3.82
C LEU A 378 18.52 12.42 5.12
N ILE A 379 18.21 11.12 5.15
CA ILE A 379 17.68 10.46 6.36
C ILE A 379 18.71 10.50 7.50
N HIS A 380 20.02 10.39 7.22
CA HIS A 380 21.08 10.34 8.23
C HIS A 380 21.58 11.71 8.70
N GLN A 381 21.67 12.70 7.81
CA GLN A 381 22.27 14.01 8.14
C GLN A 381 21.34 15.20 7.88
N GLY A 382 20.25 15.01 7.13
CA GLY A 382 19.23 16.02 6.87
C GLY A 382 18.05 15.90 7.84
N ARG A 383 16.84 16.07 7.29
CA ARG A 383 15.57 16.02 8.05
C ARG A 383 15.40 14.67 8.73
N VAL A 384 14.80 14.67 9.92
CA VAL A 384 14.44 13.43 10.62
C VAL A 384 13.22 12.82 9.91
N VAL A 385 13.36 11.56 9.49
CA VAL A 385 12.31 10.78 8.84
C VAL A 385 12.25 9.43 9.57
N PRO A 386 11.19 9.15 10.33
CA PRO A 386 10.92 7.82 10.86
C PRO A 386 10.93 6.75 9.77
N CYS A 387 11.58 5.62 10.05
CA CYS A 387 11.77 4.53 9.09
C CYS A 387 11.10 3.23 9.54
N ASP A 388 10.34 2.61 8.65
CA ASP A 388 9.87 1.23 8.80
C ASP A 388 10.82 0.33 8.00
N PHE A 389 11.64 -0.46 8.69
CA PHE A 389 12.49 -1.47 8.08
C PHE A 389 11.74 -2.81 8.03
N LEU A 390 11.69 -3.46 6.87
CA LEU A 390 11.04 -4.76 6.71
C LEU A 390 12.05 -5.79 6.18
N GLY A 391 12.24 -6.89 6.89
CA GLY A 391 13.21 -7.92 6.55
C GLY A 391 12.62 -9.33 6.59
N PHE A 392 13.31 -10.27 5.94
CA PHE A 392 12.94 -11.67 5.89
C PHE A 392 14.14 -12.55 6.23
N CYS A 393 13.96 -13.59 7.03
CA CYS A 393 15.04 -14.52 7.37
C CYS A 393 15.49 -15.37 6.16
N GLU A 394 14.57 -15.67 5.23
CA GLU A 394 14.83 -16.50 4.06
C GLU A 394 14.62 -15.73 2.74
N SER A 395 15.51 -15.96 1.77
CA SER A 395 15.38 -15.43 0.40
C SER A 395 14.47 -16.32 -0.45
N GLN A 396 13.69 -15.70 -1.36
CA GLN A 396 12.94 -16.41 -2.40
C GLN A 396 13.85 -17.07 -3.45
N ASN A 397 15.09 -16.60 -3.57
CA ASN A 397 16.09 -17.12 -4.51
C ASN A 397 17.49 -17.03 -3.87
N PRO A 398 17.85 -17.98 -2.98
CA PRO A 398 19.12 -17.94 -2.27
C PRO A 398 20.31 -18.12 -3.24
N VAL A 399 21.38 -17.35 -3.00
CA VAL A 399 22.63 -17.42 -3.76
C VAL A 399 23.79 -17.44 -2.78
N GLU A 400 24.63 -18.46 -2.92
CA GLU A 400 25.89 -18.61 -2.20
C GLU A 400 27.00 -18.88 -3.23
N LEU A 401 28.09 -18.13 -3.17
CA LEU A 401 29.22 -18.28 -4.07
C LEU A 401 30.44 -18.78 -3.29
N ALA A 402 31.11 -19.79 -3.82
CA ALA A 402 32.33 -20.31 -3.21
C ALA A 402 33.41 -19.21 -3.13
N GLY A 403 33.93 -18.97 -1.94
CA GLY A 403 34.96 -17.95 -1.69
C GLY A 403 34.41 -16.61 -1.16
N GLU A 404 33.10 -16.37 -1.23
CA GLU A 404 32.48 -15.22 -0.56
C GLU A 404 32.29 -15.52 0.94
N PRO A 405 32.44 -14.51 1.83
CA PRO A 405 32.37 -14.72 3.27
C PRO A 405 30.95 -14.98 3.79
N VAL A 406 29.93 -14.51 3.07
CA VAL A 406 28.51 -14.63 3.42
C VAL A 406 27.66 -14.83 2.17
N SER A 407 26.43 -15.32 2.34
CA SER A 407 25.47 -15.40 1.23
C SER A 407 25.06 -14.01 0.74
N ASN A 408 24.54 -13.90 -0.48
CA ASN A 408 23.98 -12.63 -0.97
C ASN A 408 22.84 -12.11 -0.08
N HIS A 409 22.08 -13.01 0.56
CA HIS A 409 20.99 -12.64 1.47
C HIS A 409 21.51 -12.11 2.80
N ASP A 410 22.55 -12.72 3.35
CA ASP A 410 23.20 -12.20 4.57
C ASP A 410 23.88 -10.85 4.32
N GLU A 411 24.46 -10.64 3.14
CA GLU A 411 25.00 -9.33 2.75
C GLU A 411 23.90 -8.25 2.74
N LEU A 412 22.72 -8.57 2.18
CA LEU A 412 21.53 -7.71 2.25
C LEU A 412 21.09 -7.46 3.71
N MET A 413 20.99 -8.52 4.51
CA MET A 413 20.50 -8.43 5.88
C MET A 413 21.49 -7.77 6.84
N SER A 414 22.80 -7.79 6.56
CA SER A 414 23.80 -7.03 7.31
C SER A 414 23.44 -5.53 7.34
N ASN A 415 22.93 -5.02 6.22
CA ASN A 415 22.47 -3.65 6.08
C ASN A 415 21.14 -3.40 6.80
N PHE A 416 20.20 -4.37 6.76
CA PHE A 416 18.93 -4.30 7.50
C PHE A 416 19.16 -4.10 9.00
N PHE A 417 20.16 -4.78 9.57
CA PHE A 417 20.50 -4.65 11.00
C PHE A 417 21.34 -3.38 11.28
N ALA A 418 22.28 -3.03 10.40
CA ALA A 418 23.19 -1.92 10.63
C ALA A 418 22.52 -0.53 10.55
N GLN A 419 21.57 -0.34 9.63
CA GLN A 419 20.99 0.99 9.39
C GLN A 419 20.14 1.53 10.56
N PRO A 420 19.24 0.75 11.19
CA PRO A 420 18.54 1.19 12.40
C PRO A 420 19.49 1.62 13.53
N ASP A 421 20.61 0.90 13.71
CA ASP A 421 21.61 1.23 14.72
C ASP A 421 22.38 2.52 14.36
N ALA A 422 22.75 2.69 13.08
CA ALA A 422 23.37 3.91 12.61
C ALA A 422 22.47 5.14 12.80
N LEU A 423 21.17 5.02 12.49
CA LEU A 423 20.17 6.08 12.66
C LEU A 423 19.95 6.46 14.12
N SER A 424 19.87 5.46 15.00
CA SER A 424 19.61 5.68 16.43
C SER A 424 20.84 6.22 17.16
N ARG A 425 22.02 5.63 16.96
CA ARG A 425 23.27 6.00 17.65
C ARG A 425 23.93 7.24 17.07
N GLY A 426 24.05 7.32 15.75
CA GLY A 426 24.90 8.31 15.08
C GLY A 426 26.39 8.14 15.39
N LYS A 427 27.14 9.22 15.16
CA LYS A 427 28.60 9.32 15.30
C LYS A 427 28.96 10.73 15.75
N SER A 428 29.46 10.85 16.98
CA SER A 428 29.72 12.13 17.66
C SER A 428 31.02 12.81 17.20
N LEU A 429 31.22 14.08 17.57
CA LEU A 429 32.50 14.77 17.35
C LEU A 429 33.66 14.10 18.12
N GLU A 430 33.38 13.45 19.25
CA GLU A 430 34.37 12.72 20.05
C GLU A 430 34.82 11.45 19.34
N ASP A 431 33.87 10.68 18.78
CA ASP A 431 34.17 9.52 17.94
C ASP A 431 35.08 9.92 16.76
N LEU A 432 34.75 11.03 16.09
CA LEU A 432 35.53 11.53 14.95
C LEU A 432 36.92 12.02 15.36
N LYS A 433 37.08 12.58 16.56
CA LYS A 433 38.40 12.93 17.12
C LYS A 433 39.21 11.67 17.40
N ALA A 434 38.61 10.64 18.00
CA ALA A 434 39.27 9.37 18.29
C ALA A 434 39.70 8.63 17.02
N GLU A 435 38.95 8.76 15.93
CA GLU A 435 39.29 8.22 14.61
C GLU A 435 40.31 9.08 13.83
N ASN A 436 40.89 10.12 14.44
CA ASN A 436 41.83 11.04 13.81
C ASN A 436 41.28 11.74 12.57
N VAL A 437 39.97 12.02 12.52
CA VAL A 437 39.37 12.78 11.42
C VAL A 437 39.87 14.24 11.47
N PRO A 438 40.38 14.79 10.36
CA PRO A 438 40.83 16.18 10.28
C PRO A 438 39.74 17.16 10.72
N GLU A 439 40.12 18.19 11.48
CA GLU A 439 39.18 19.12 12.12
C GLU A 439 38.17 19.72 11.15
N HIS A 440 38.64 20.17 9.98
CA HIS A 440 37.79 20.76 8.94
C HIS A 440 36.75 19.80 8.35
N LEU A 441 36.87 18.48 8.56
CA LEU A 441 35.91 17.47 8.08
C LEU A 441 34.97 16.97 9.18
N ARG A 442 35.21 17.26 10.46
CA ARG A 442 34.46 16.62 11.56
C ARG A 442 32.97 16.95 11.51
N ASN A 443 32.60 18.21 11.29
CA ASN A 443 31.19 18.58 11.18
C ASN A 443 30.50 17.97 9.95
N HIS A 444 31.23 17.72 8.87
CA HIS A 444 30.70 17.05 7.67
C HIS A 444 30.49 15.54 7.87
N LYS A 445 31.33 14.91 8.72
CA LYS A 445 31.26 13.48 9.04
C LYS A 445 30.49 13.17 10.33
N LEU A 446 29.94 14.19 10.98
CA LEU A 446 29.08 14.06 12.15
C LEU A 446 27.75 13.40 11.75
N PHE A 447 27.33 12.38 12.50
CA PHE A 447 25.99 11.81 12.39
C PHE A 447 25.26 12.13 13.70
N PRO A 448 24.26 13.01 13.70
CA PRO A 448 23.56 13.40 14.93
C PRO A 448 22.95 12.21 15.68
N GLY A 449 22.56 11.16 14.96
CA GLY A 449 21.79 10.05 15.53
C GLY A 449 20.39 10.50 15.91
N ASN A 450 19.77 9.80 16.87
CA ASN A 450 18.46 10.13 17.42
C ASN A 450 17.33 10.15 16.37
N ARG A 451 17.43 9.28 15.36
CA ARG A 451 16.46 9.16 14.27
C ARG A 451 15.65 7.88 14.46
N PRO A 452 14.31 7.97 14.60
CA PRO A 452 13.51 6.83 15.02
C PRO A 452 13.30 5.81 13.92
N SER A 453 13.21 4.54 14.29
CA SER A 453 12.81 3.46 13.38
C SER A 453 12.04 2.35 14.08
N ILE A 454 11.33 1.55 13.29
CA ILE A 454 10.87 0.21 13.66
C ILE A 454 11.50 -0.82 12.71
N SER A 455 11.63 -2.06 13.18
CA SER A 455 12.07 -3.19 12.38
C SER A 455 11.07 -4.33 12.49
N LEU A 456 10.52 -4.73 11.34
CA LEU A 456 9.69 -5.91 11.16
C LEU A 456 10.54 -7.03 10.56
N LEU A 457 10.60 -8.18 11.21
CA LEU A 457 11.29 -9.36 10.70
C LEU A 457 10.32 -10.52 10.58
N PHE A 458 10.18 -11.03 9.37
CA PHE A 458 9.36 -12.20 9.04
C PHE A 458 10.27 -13.39 8.75
N LYS A 459 9.73 -14.61 8.84
CA LYS A 459 10.49 -15.80 8.42
C LYS A 459 10.83 -15.77 6.92
N LYS A 460 9.82 -15.61 6.06
CA LYS A 460 9.97 -15.58 4.60
C LYS A 460 8.84 -14.79 3.96
N LEU A 461 9.04 -14.30 2.74
CA LEU A 461 7.99 -13.66 1.95
C LEU A 461 7.29 -14.70 1.08
N ASP A 462 6.14 -15.18 1.55
CA ASP A 462 5.23 -16.06 0.80
C ASP A 462 3.83 -15.44 0.68
N ALA A 463 2.89 -16.15 0.07
CA ALA A 463 1.53 -15.66 -0.09
C ALA A 463 0.88 -15.28 1.25
N PHE A 464 1.06 -16.12 2.27
CA PHE A 464 0.50 -15.90 3.60
C PHE A 464 1.12 -14.66 4.25
N SER A 465 2.45 -14.54 4.30
CA SER A 465 3.10 -13.38 4.93
C SER A 465 2.92 -12.09 4.13
N ALA A 466 2.75 -12.16 2.80
CA ALA A 466 2.32 -11.01 2.00
C ALA A 466 0.90 -10.55 2.38
N GLY A 467 0.00 -11.48 2.67
CA GLY A 467 -1.34 -11.19 3.20
C GLY A 467 -1.30 -10.54 4.58
N GLN A 468 -0.49 -11.09 5.49
CA GLN A 468 -0.27 -10.49 6.82
C GLN A 468 0.27 -9.07 6.72
N LEU A 469 1.27 -8.85 5.85
CA LEU A 469 1.89 -7.55 5.64
C LEU A 469 0.91 -6.53 5.08
N LEU A 470 0.07 -6.91 4.11
CA LEU A 470 -1.00 -6.07 3.60
C LEU A 470 -1.93 -5.62 4.74
N ALA A 471 -2.53 -6.58 5.43
CA ALA A 471 -3.53 -6.31 6.47
C ALA A 471 -2.93 -5.51 7.63
N LEU A 472 -1.66 -5.76 8.00
CA LEU A 472 -0.95 -5.00 9.02
C LEU A 472 -0.95 -3.50 8.70
N TYR A 473 -0.66 -3.14 7.45
CA TYR A 473 -0.63 -1.74 7.04
C TYR A 473 -2.02 -1.16 6.79
N GLU A 474 -2.98 -1.93 6.25
CA GLU A 474 -4.39 -1.50 6.18
C GLU A 474 -4.90 -1.08 7.57
N HIS A 475 -4.64 -1.91 8.57
CA HIS A 475 -5.10 -1.70 9.95
C HIS A 475 -4.32 -0.60 10.65
N ARG A 476 -3.02 -0.49 10.42
CA ARG A 476 -2.21 0.63 10.91
C ARG A 476 -2.81 1.96 10.47
N THR A 477 -3.20 2.07 9.20
CA THR A 477 -3.87 3.26 8.65
C THR A 477 -5.18 3.55 9.38
N VAL A 478 -6.02 2.53 9.56
CA VAL A 478 -7.32 2.65 10.24
C VAL A 478 -7.17 3.08 11.70
N VAL A 479 -6.17 2.53 12.41
CA VAL A 479 -5.85 2.94 13.78
C VAL A 479 -5.53 4.41 13.83
N GLN A 480 -4.62 4.90 12.99
CA GLN A 480 -4.25 6.32 13.00
C GLN A 480 -5.43 7.26 12.72
N GLY A 481 -6.23 6.94 11.70
CA GLY A 481 -7.41 7.75 11.38
C GLY A 481 -8.41 7.77 12.54
N SER A 482 -8.57 6.63 13.22
CA SER A 482 -9.40 6.50 14.42
C SER A 482 -8.91 7.38 15.57
N ILE A 483 -7.59 7.46 15.79
CA ILE A 483 -6.98 8.34 16.80
C ILE A 483 -7.19 9.81 16.44
N TRP A 484 -6.92 10.21 15.20
CA TRP A 484 -7.12 11.60 14.76
C TRP A 484 -8.60 12.02 14.69
N GLY A 485 -9.52 11.07 14.70
CA GLY A 485 -10.96 11.33 14.57
C GLY A 485 -11.34 11.81 13.17
N ILE A 486 -10.70 11.26 12.14
CA ILE A 486 -10.95 11.59 10.73
C ILE A 486 -11.64 10.43 10.02
N ASN A 487 -12.22 10.70 8.85
CA ASN A 487 -12.73 9.64 7.99
C ASN A 487 -11.60 9.07 7.11
N SER A 488 -11.14 7.85 7.42
CA SER A 488 -10.12 7.16 6.62
C SER A 488 -10.65 6.56 5.30
N PHE A 489 -11.95 6.67 5.04
CA PHE A 489 -12.62 5.84 4.02
C PHE A 489 -13.18 6.64 2.85
N ASP A 490 -13.33 7.96 2.99
CA ASP A 490 -13.65 8.86 1.88
C ASP A 490 -12.40 9.38 1.15
N GLN A 491 -12.61 10.11 0.04
CA GLN A 491 -11.55 10.76 -0.73
C GLN A 491 -12.03 12.02 -1.49
N TRP A 492 -12.83 12.90 -0.87
CA TRP A 492 -13.41 14.07 -1.56
C TRP A 492 -12.39 14.99 -2.26
N GLY A 493 -11.15 15.01 -1.78
CA GLY A 493 -10.06 15.83 -2.34
C GLY A 493 -9.72 15.54 -3.80
N VAL A 494 -10.13 14.39 -4.37
CA VAL A 494 -9.80 14.03 -5.76
C VAL A 494 -10.78 14.59 -6.81
N GLU A 495 -11.94 15.11 -6.39
CA GLU A 495 -13.03 15.45 -7.32
C GLU A 495 -12.79 16.75 -8.11
N LEU A 496 -12.19 17.77 -7.50
CA LEU A 496 -11.97 19.07 -8.16
C LEU A 496 -11.11 18.92 -9.43
N GLY A 497 -10.04 18.12 -9.34
CA GLY A 497 -9.18 17.85 -10.49
C GLY A 497 -9.94 17.18 -11.65
N LYS A 498 -10.82 16.23 -11.36
CA LYS A 498 -11.65 15.54 -12.36
C LYS A 498 -12.60 16.50 -13.07
N VAL A 499 -13.26 17.40 -12.32
CA VAL A 499 -14.16 18.41 -12.90
C VAL A 499 -13.41 19.34 -13.85
N LEU A 500 -12.27 19.87 -13.42
CA LEU A 500 -11.44 20.76 -14.24
C LEU A 500 -10.88 20.05 -15.48
N ALA A 501 -10.42 18.80 -15.34
CA ALA A 501 -9.94 18.00 -16.47
C ALA A 501 -11.05 17.75 -17.51
N LYS A 502 -12.31 17.54 -17.08
CA LYS A 502 -13.45 17.41 -18.00
C LYS A 502 -13.69 18.68 -18.82
N GLN A 503 -13.52 19.86 -18.21
CA GLN A 503 -13.62 21.15 -18.92
C GLN A 503 -12.50 21.29 -19.95
N VAL A 504 -11.25 21.00 -19.56
CA VAL A 504 -10.09 21.04 -20.48
C VAL A 504 -10.29 20.05 -21.63
N ARG A 505 -10.77 18.84 -21.36
CA ARG A 505 -11.07 17.83 -22.39
C ARG A 505 -12.11 18.33 -23.40
N ALA A 506 -13.18 18.98 -22.93
CA ALA A 506 -14.19 19.56 -23.81
C ALA A 506 -13.61 20.68 -24.69
N GLN A 507 -12.79 21.57 -24.10
CA GLN A 507 -12.07 22.60 -24.88
C GLN A 507 -11.13 21.98 -25.91
N LEU A 508 -10.33 20.98 -25.54
CA LEU A 508 -9.41 20.30 -26.45
C LEU A 508 -10.16 19.65 -27.62
N ASN A 509 -11.32 19.03 -27.36
CA ASN A 509 -12.16 18.47 -28.40
C ASN A 509 -12.66 19.58 -29.35
N ALA A 510 -13.30 20.63 -28.82
CA ALA A 510 -13.83 21.74 -29.63
C ALA A 510 -12.74 22.48 -30.43
N SER A 511 -11.54 22.66 -29.87
CA SER A 511 -10.41 23.26 -30.59
C SER A 511 -9.86 22.35 -31.69
N ARG A 512 -9.93 21.03 -31.53
CA ARG A 512 -9.45 20.05 -32.53
C ARG A 512 -10.47 19.79 -33.64
N THR A 513 -11.76 19.73 -33.32
CA THR A 513 -12.83 19.43 -34.29
C THR A 513 -13.36 20.69 -34.96
N ASP A 514 -13.63 21.74 -34.18
CA ASP A 514 -14.36 22.93 -34.64
C ASP A 514 -13.46 24.16 -34.76
N LYS A 515 -12.15 24.00 -34.51
CA LYS A 515 -11.14 25.08 -34.49
C LYS A 515 -11.51 26.24 -33.54
N SER A 516 -12.27 25.94 -32.48
CA SER A 516 -12.64 26.90 -31.45
C SER A 516 -11.41 27.47 -30.73
N SER A 517 -11.41 28.77 -30.45
CA SER A 517 -10.40 29.42 -29.61
C SER A 517 -10.49 28.96 -28.14
N VAL A 518 -9.39 29.06 -27.41
CA VAL A 518 -9.32 28.73 -25.98
C VAL A 518 -10.05 29.81 -25.18
N LYS A 519 -10.95 29.41 -24.29
CA LYS A 519 -11.71 30.34 -23.43
C LYS A 519 -12.12 29.70 -22.11
N GLY A 520 -12.39 30.51 -21.10
CA GLY A 520 -12.91 30.04 -19.80
C GLY A 520 -11.84 29.54 -18.82
N PHE A 521 -10.56 29.81 -19.07
CA PHE A 521 -9.45 29.47 -18.18
C PHE A 521 -8.70 30.74 -17.74
N ASN A 522 -7.93 30.65 -16.65
CA ASN A 522 -7.03 31.75 -16.26
C ASN A 522 -5.94 31.98 -17.34
N SER A 523 -5.23 33.10 -17.26
CA SER A 523 -4.25 33.50 -18.27
C SER A 523 -3.12 32.48 -18.45
N ALA A 524 -2.60 31.91 -17.35
CA ALA A 524 -1.53 30.92 -17.41
C ALA A 524 -1.97 29.64 -18.15
N THR A 525 -3.13 29.09 -17.80
CA THR A 525 -3.69 27.90 -18.49
C THR A 525 -4.05 28.21 -19.93
N THR A 526 -4.61 29.39 -20.21
CA THR A 526 -4.96 29.81 -21.57
C THR A 526 -3.72 29.82 -22.47
N SER A 527 -2.67 30.53 -22.07
CA SER A 527 -1.44 30.61 -22.86
C SER A 527 -0.78 29.25 -23.09
N MET A 528 -0.78 28.36 -22.09
CA MET A 528 -0.23 27.01 -22.25
C MET A 528 -1.08 26.13 -23.17
N LEU A 529 -2.41 26.21 -23.10
CA LEU A 529 -3.30 25.46 -23.99
C LEU A 529 -3.18 25.92 -25.43
N GLU A 530 -3.09 27.23 -25.67
CA GLU A 530 -2.85 27.79 -27.00
C GLU A 530 -1.52 27.28 -27.58
N ALA A 531 -0.44 27.33 -26.80
CA ALA A 531 0.85 26.77 -27.20
C ALA A 531 0.74 25.26 -27.53
N TYR A 532 0.12 24.47 -26.65
CA TYR A 532 -0.07 23.03 -26.86
C TYR A 532 -0.87 22.70 -28.14
N LEU A 533 -1.91 23.49 -28.41
CA LEU A 533 -2.75 23.29 -29.60
C LEU A 533 -2.00 23.66 -30.88
N ALA A 534 -1.21 24.74 -30.87
CA ALA A 534 -0.44 25.22 -32.01
C ALA A 534 0.65 24.23 -32.48
N TYR A 535 1.33 23.53 -31.56
CA TYR A 535 2.38 22.57 -31.91
C TYR A 535 1.90 21.34 -32.69
N LYS A 536 0.60 21.03 -32.64
CA LYS A 536 -0.01 19.87 -33.31
C LYS A 536 -0.99 20.30 -34.42
N ALA A 537 -1.01 21.59 -34.78
CA ALA A 537 -1.95 22.15 -35.75
C ALA A 537 -1.55 21.87 -37.20
#